data_AF-A0AAJ4RKJ1-F1
#
_entry.id   AF-A0AAJ4RKJ1-F1
#
_cell.length_a   1.000
_cell.length_b   1.000
_cell.length_c   1.000
_cell.angle_alpha   90.00
_cell.angle_beta   90.00
_cell.angle_gamma   90.00
#
_symmetry.space_group_name_H-M   'P 1'
#
loop_
_entity.id
_entity.type
_entity.pdbx_description
1 polymer ?
#
loop_
_entity_poly.entity_id
_entity_poly.type
_entity_poly.pdbx_seq_one_letter_code
_entity_poly.pdbx_strand_id
1 'polypeptide(L)' 'MASLMQVRDCVALNGRADARLVSHQLNIPEPMVKAMLERLTLMGKLQEVDVEECLVGSCKSCPEATACQTKVYQLRS' A
#
# COMPACT_ATOMS: atom_id res chain seq x y z
N MET A 1 17.02 -8.04 5.22
CA MET A 1 16.27 -7.31 6.27
C MET A 1 15.50 -6.21 5.59
N ALA A 2 14.18 -6.26 5.60
CA ALA A 2 13.39 -5.21 4.98
C ALA A 2 13.36 -3.97 5.89
N SER A 3 13.55 -2.79 5.30
CA SER A 3 13.61 -1.52 6.03
C SER A 3 12.36 -0.68 5.78
N LEU A 4 12.05 0.25 6.70
CA LEU A 4 10.99 1.25 6.52
C LEU A 4 11.17 2.06 5.23
N MET A 5 12.41 2.25 4.80
CA MET A 5 12.74 2.87 3.51
C MET A 5 12.22 2.05 2.34
N GLN A 6 12.41 0.73 2.33
CA GLN A 6 11.94 -0.15 1.25
C GLN A 6 10.41 -0.16 1.14
N VAL A 7 9.71 -0.17 2.28
CA VAL A 7 8.24 -0.05 2.29
C VAL A 7 7.80 1.28 1.66
N ARG A 8 8.43 2.39 2.05
CA ARG A 8 8.17 3.70 1.45
C ARG A 8 8.50 3.72 -0.05
N ASP A 9 9.62 3.14 -0.45
CA ASP A 9 10.06 3.09 -1.86
C ASP A 9 9.08 2.28 -2.70
N CYS A 10 8.63 1.11 -2.22
CA CYS A 10 7.59 0.33 -2.89
C CYS A 10 6.29 1.14 -3.06
N VAL A 11 5.86 1.90 -2.05
CA VAL A 11 4.68 2.77 -2.15
C VAL A 11 4.94 3.91 -3.15
N ALA A 12 6.14 4.48 -3.19
CA ALA A 12 6.51 5.54 -4.13
C ALA A 12 6.54 5.05 -5.59
N LEU A 13 7.11 3.87 -5.83
CA LEU A 13 7.23 3.26 -7.16
C LEU A 13 5.87 2.88 -7.74
N ASN A 14 4.95 2.40 -6.90
CA ASN A 14 3.59 2.06 -7.33
C ASN A 14 2.65 3.29 -7.31
N GLY A 15 3.06 4.40 -6.70
CA GLY A 15 2.24 5.59 -6.42
C GLY A 15 1.20 5.37 -5.33
N ARG A 16 0.49 4.23 -5.39
CA ARG A 16 -0.50 3.75 -4.43
C ARG A 16 -0.25 2.26 -4.19
N ALA A 17 -0.14 1.85 -2.93
CA ALA A 17 0.09 0.46 -2.59
C ALA A 17 -0.64 0.05 -1.32
N ASP A 18 -1.17 -1.17 -1.33
CA ASP A 18 -1.77 -1.79 -0.16
C ASP A 18 -0.77 -2.65 0.64
N ALA A 19 -1.13 -2.96 1.88
CA ALA A 19 -0.29 -3.77 2.77
C ALA A 19 0.00 -5.17 2.22
N ARG A 20 -0.90 -5.75 1.40
CA ARG A 20 -0.76 -7.11 0.84
C ARG A 20 0.20 -7.10 -0.34
N LEU A 21 0.08 -6.13 -1.25
CA LEU A 21 0.99 -5.93 -2.37
C LEU A 21 2.41 -5.65 -1.87
N VAL A 22 2.56 -4.79 -0.87
CA VAL A 22 3.86 -4.49 -0.26
C VAL A 22 4.42 -5.71 0.47
N SER A 23 3.57 -6.47 1.18
CA SER A 23 3.94 -7.75 1.79
C SER A 23 4.44 -8.77 0.77
N HIS A 24 3.76 -8.91 -0.36
CA HIS A 24 4.13 -9.83 -1.43
C HIS A 24 5.43 -9.39 -2.14
N GLN A 25 5.57 -8.10 -2.46
CA GLN A 25 6.76 -7.51 -3.09
C GLN A 25 8.01 -7.68 -2.23
N LEU A 26 7.90 -7.43 -0.93
CA LEU A 26 9.04 -7.45 -0.02
C LEU A 26 9.22 -8.79 0.69
N ASN A 27 8.31 -9.75 0.47
CA ASN A 27 8.27 -11.04 1.16
C ASN A 27 8.28 -10.89 2.70
N ILE A 28 7.50 -9.92 3.20
CA ILE A 28 7.37 -9.60 4.63
C ILE A 28 5.96 -10.01 5.09
N PRO A 29 5.75 -10.53 6.30
CA PRO A 29 4.41 -10.77 6.82
C PRO A 29 3.56 -9.48 6.83
N GLU A 30 2.32 -9.58 6.31
CA GLU A 30 1.31 -8.51 6.30
C GLU A 30 1.18 -7.72 7.62
N PRO A 31 1.13 -8.33 8.83
CA PRO A 31 1.01 -7.57 10.07
C PRO A 31 2.20 -6.64 10.33
N MET A 32 3.40 -7.03 9.90
CA MET A 32 4.61 -6.22 10.03
C MET A 32 4.57 -5.04 9.06
N VAL A 33 4.18 -5.29 7.81
CA VAL A 33 4.00 -4.23 6.80
C VAL A 33 2.95 -3.22 7.24
N LYS A 34 1.83 -3.68 7.79
CA LYS A 34 0.77 -2.81 8.31
C LYS A 34 1.29 -1.88 9.42
N ALA A 35 2.03 -2.43 10.39
CA ALA A 35 2.65 -1.62 11.45
C ALA A 35 3.67 -0.60 10.89
N MET A 36 4.42 -0.98 9.85
CA MET A 36 5.39 -0.10 9.18
C MET A 36 4.69 1.04 8.42
N LEU A 37 3.61 0.73 7.69
CA LEU A 37 2.78 1.71 6.99
C LEU A 37 2.12 2.67 7.98
N GLU A 38 1.52 2.15 9.05
CA GLU A 38 0.90 2.97 10.10
C GLU A 38 1.92 3.91 10.76
N ARG A 39 3.13 3.42 11.05
CA ARG A 39 4.23 4.26 11.56
C ARG A 39 4.62 5.36 10.57
N LEU A 40 4.71 5.06 9.28
CA LEU A 40 5.01 6.06 8.24
C LEU A 40 3.87 7.09 8.08
N THR A 41 2.62 6.68 8.27
CA THR A 41 1.46 7.57 8.29
C THR A 41 1.47 8.48 9.52
N LEU A 42 1.80 7.95 10.70
CA LEU A 42 1.97 8.74 11.94
C LEU A 42 3.12 9.76 11.81
N MET A 43 4.19 9.42 11.10
CA MET A 43 5.27 10.35 10.77
C MET A 43 4.91 11.36 9.66
N GLY A 44 3.71 11.28 9.09
CA GLY A 44 3.25 12.16 8.01
C GLY A 44 3.97 11.93 6.69
N LYS A 45 4.60 10.76 6.48
CA LYS A 45 5.27 10.39 5.23
C LYS A 45 4.32 9.72 4.24
N LEU A 46 3.32 9.01 4.76
CA LEU A 46 2.28 8.36 3.97
C LEU A 46 0.91 8.88 4.41
N GLN A 47 -0.07 8.70 3.53
CA GLN A 47 -1.48 8.93 3.82
C GLN A 47 -2.27 7.69 3.43
N GLU A 48 -3.20 7.30 4.31
CA GLU A 48 -4.18 6.26 4.03
C GLU A 48 -5.29 6.87 3.16
N VAL A 49 -5.53 6.24 2.01
CA VAL A 49 -6.54 6.62 1.02
C VAL A 49 -7.50 5.46 0.91
N ASP A 50 -8.77 5.74 1.17
CA ASP A 50 -9.81 4.78 0.93
C ASP A 50 -10.14 4.72 -0.56
N VAL A 51 -10.27 3.52 -1.11
CA VAL A 51 -10.56 3.27 -2.52
C VAL A 51 -11.93 2.59 -2.60
N GLU A 52 -12.94 3.23 -2.00
CA GLU A 52 -14.34 2.79 -2.13
C GLU A 52 -14.84 2.90 -3.58
N GLU A 53 -14.19 3.69 -4.42
CA GLU A 53 -14.60 3.96 -5.79
C GLU A 53 -13.59 3.41 -6.81
N CYS A 54 -13.63 2.10 -7.03
CA CYS A 54 -13.14 1.52 -8.29
C CYS A 54 -14.15 1.82 -9.41
N LEU A 55 -14.40 3.11 -9.67
CA LEU A 55 -15.21 3.58 -10.79
C LEU A 55 -14.35 3.55 -12.06
N VAL A 56 -14.60 2.50 -12.86
CA VAL A 56 -14.30 2.40 -14.29
C VAL A 56 -12.81 2.36 -14.69
N GLY A 57 -12.33 1.15 -14.96
CA GLY A 57 -11.86 0.86 -16.33
C GLY A 57 -10.36 0.75 -16.64
N SER A 58 -9.41 0.77 -15.70
CA SER A 58 -7.98 0.62 -16.09
C SER A 58 -6.98 0.10 -15.05
N CYS A 59 -7.41 -0.63 -14.01
CA CYS A 59 -6.43 -1.33 -13.16
C CYS A 59 -5.92 -2.62 -13.84
N LYS A 60 -4.90 -2.47 -14.69
CA LYS A 60 -4.21 -3.55 -15.44
C LYS A 60 -3.48 -4.60 -14.57
N SER A 61 -3.53 -4.49 -13.24
CA SER A 61 -2.85 -5.40 -12.31
C SER A 61 -3.72 -5.82 -11.12
N CYS A 62 -5.03 -5.61 -11.14
CA CYS A 62 -5.93 -6.16 -10.13
C CYS A 62 -6.43 -7.54 -10.60
N PRO A 63 -5.92 -8.66 -10.06
CA PRO A 63 -6.52 -9.96 -10.29
C PRO A 63 -7.92 -9.96 -9.65
N GLU A 64 -8.91 -10.17 -10.52
CA GLU A 64 -10.32 -10.53 -10.27
C GLU A 64 -10.88 -10.40 -8.83
N ALA A 65 -11.83 -9.48 -8.70
CA ALA A 65 -13.08 -9.71 -7.98
C ALA A 65 -13.00 -10.12 -6.50
N THR A 66 -12.13 -9.50 -5.70
CA THR A 66 -12.36 -9.44 -4.25
C THR A 66 -12.39 -7.98 -3.83
N ALA A 67 -13.56 -7.53 -3.38
CA ALA A 67 -13.86 -6.19 -2.89
C ALA A 67 -12.62 -5.39 -2.45
N CYS A 68 -12.24 -4.36 -3.21
CA CYS A 68 -11.13 -3.47 -2.89
C CYS A 68 -11.41 -2.57 -1.65
N GLN A 69 -12.01 -3.11 -0.59
CA GLN A 69 -12.00 -2.52 0.76
C GLN A 69 -10.60 -2.60 1.40
N THR A 70 -9.57 -2.48 0.57
CA THR A 70 -8.19 -2.56 1.01
C THR A 70 -7.71 -1.14 1.19
N LYS A 71 -7.39 -0.77 2.42
CA LYS A 71 -6.76 0.51 2.77
C LYS A 71 -5.49 0.66 1.94
N VAL A 72 -5.48 1.65 1.05
CA VAL A 72 -4.34 1.91 0.18
C VAL A 72 -3.54 3.06 0.79
N TYR A 73 -2.22 2.97 0.72
CA TYR A 73 -1.35 4.03 1.21
C TYR A 73 -0.68 4.70 0.01
N GLN A 74 -0.56 6.02 0.05
CA GLN A 74 0.19 6.81 -0.92
C GLN A 74 1.18 7.74 -0.23
N LEU A 75 2.20 8.21 -0.94
CA LEU A 75 3.07 9.25 -0.40
C LEU A 75 2.28 10.53 -0.17
N ARG A 76 2.51 11.13 0.99
CA ARG A 76 2.05 12.48 1.26
C ARG A 76 2.99 13.45 0.55
N SER A 77 2.46 14.16 -0.45
CA SER A 77 3.13 15.28 -1.13
C SER A 77 3.36 16.45 -0.17
#